data_AF-A0A1H2IBC4-F1
#
_entry.id   AF-A0A1H2IBC4-F1
#
_cell.length_a   1.000
_cell.length_b   1.000
_cell.length_c   1.000
_cell.angle_alpha   90.00
_cell.angle_beta   90.00
_cell.angle_gamma   90.00
#
_symmetry.space_group_name_H-M   'P 1'
#
loop_
_entity.id
_entity.type
_entity.pdbx_description
1 polymer ?
#
loop_
_entity_poly.entity_id
_entity_poly.type
_entity_poly.pdbx_seq_one_letter_code
_entity_poly.pdbx_strand_id
1 'polypeptide(L)'
;MGWQIKVVQGAVVKINGEKQTIPADQIREVQTVQIGKPAFKEDSETWSKGFKAETTLGLLVWEVTFSLDQSGADLENSCLASAPEGVEVVEGPKFELVECESDNG
;
A
#
# COMPACT_ATOMS: atom_id res chain seq x y z
N MET A 1 1.28 2.21 20.16
CA MET A 1 0.17 2.13 19.20
C MET A 1 0.78 1.72 17.87
N GLY A 2 0.26 0.66 17.25
CA GLY A 2 0.75 0.20 15.94
C GLY A 2 -0.20 0.67 14.84
N TRP A 3 0.31 1.02 13.68
CA TRP A 3 -0.52 1.38 12.52
C TRP A 3 -0.43 0.27 11.48
N GLN A 4 -1.58 -0.12 10.96
CA GLN A 4 -1.68 -1.13 9.92
C GLN A 4 -2.40 -0.54 8.72
N ILE A 5 -1.83 -0.75 7.54
CA ILE A 5 -2.49 -0.40 6.29
C ILE A 5 -3.36 -1.59 5.88
N LYS A 6 -4.68 -1.38 5.86
CA LYS A 6 -5.63 -2.36 5.34
C LYS A 6 -5.95 -2.04 3.88
N VAL A 7 -6.00 -3.10 3.08
CA VAL A 7 -6.50 -3.02 1.71
C VAL A 7 -8.02 -3.12 1.78
N VAL A 8 -8.71 -1.99 1.62
CA VAL A 8 -10.18 -1.93 1.68
C VAL A 8 -10.82 -2.26 0.34
N GLN A 9 -10.11 -2.03 -0.76
CA GLN A 9 -10.55 -2.37 -2.10
C GLN A 9 -9.39 -2.96 -2.89
N GLY A 10 -9.68 -4.04 -3.61
CA GLY A 10 -8.76 -4.65 -4.54
C GLY A 10 -8.46 -3.77 -5.77
N ALA A 11 -7.67 -4.30 -6.69
CA ALA A 11 -7.30 -3.61 -7.92
C ALA A 11 -8.05 -4.19 -9.13
N VAL A 12 -8.39 -3.36 -10.12
CA VAL A 12 -8.90 -3.81 -11.42
C VAL A 12 -7.79 -3.61 -12.45
N VAL A 13 -7.41 -4.69 -13.09
CA VAL A 13 -6.36 -4.69 -14.11
C VAL A 13 -6.91 -5.23 -15.42
N LYS A 14 -6.24 -4.92 -16.52
CA LYS A 14 -6.58 -5.39 -17.85
C LYS A 14 -5.39 -6.16 -18.41
N ILE A 15 -5.62 -7.43 -18.70
CA ILE A 15 -4.61 -8.39 -19.13
C ILE A 15 -5.04 -8.91 -20.51
N ASN A 16 -4.21 -8.70 -21.54
CA ASN A 16 -4.56 -9.07 -22.93
C ASN A 16 -5.92 -8.52 -23.40
N GLY A 17 -6.30 -7.34 -22.91
CA GLY A 17 -7.60 -6.73 -23.25
C GLY A 17 -8.76 -7.12 -22.33
N GLU A 18 -8.59 -8.14 -21.49
CA GLU A 18 -9.62 -8.66 -20.59
C GLU A 18 -9.48 -8.06 -19.18
N LYS A 19 -10.58 -7.59 -18.60
CA LYS A 19 -10.58 -7.03 -17.24
C LYS A 19 -10.55 -8.15 -16.20
N GLN A 20 -9.58 -8.11 -15.31
CA GLN A 20 -9.46 -8.98 -14.16
C GLN A 20 -9.52 -8.15 -12.87
N THR A 21 -10.21 -8.70 -11.88
CA THR A 21 -10.31 -8.06 -10.56
C THR A 21 -9.45 -8.83 -9.59
N ILE A 22 -8.47 -8.14 -9.01
CA ILE A 22 -7.59 -8.65 -7.97
C ILE A 22 -8.27 -8.34 -6.64
N PRO A 23 -8.76 -9.33 -5.89
CA PRO A 23 -9.39 -9.08 -4.60
C PRO A 23 -8.36 -8.54 -3.60
N ALA A 24 -8.81 -7.72 -2.65
CA ALA A 24 -7.96 -7.14 -1.61
C ALA A 24 -7.14 -8.19 -0.84
N ASP A 25 -7.72 -9.38 -0.63
CA ASP A 25 -7.07 -10.51 0.08
C ASP A 25 -5.84 -11.08 -0.65
N GLN A 26 -5.76 -10.89 -1.97
CA GLN A 26 -4.59 -11.27 -2.77
C GLN A 26 -3.48 -10.20 -2.76
N ILE A 27 -3.76 -9.02 -2.21
CA ILE A 27 -2.79 -7.92 -2.11
C ILE A 27 -2.11 -8.02 -0.76
N ARG A 28 -0.85 -8.49 -0.76
CA ARG A 28 -0.10 -8.76 0.47
C ARG A 28 1.03 -7.75 0.64
N GLU A 29 1.23 -7.31 1.88
CA GLU A 29 2.42 -6.55 2.24
C GLU A 29 3.68 -7.38 1.98
N VAL A 30 4.67 -6.78 1.34
CA VAL A 30 5.97 -7.41 1.08
C VAL A 30 7.11 -6.77 1.83
N GLN A 31 7.04 -5.46 2.01
CA GLN A 31 8.11 -4.71 2.65
C GLN A 31 7.54 -3.48 3.33
N THR A 32 8.15 -3.12 4.46
CA THR A 32 7.94 -1.83 5.11
C THR A 32 9.30 -1.18 5.23
N VAL A 33 9.44 0.04 4.71
CA VAL A 33 10.68 0.82 4.72
C VAL A 33 10.37 2.20 5.27
N GLN A 34 11.20 2.67 6.20
CA GLN A 34 11.17 4.06 6.63
C GLN A 34 11.96 4.91 5.61
N ILE A 35 11.26 5.79 4.90
CA ILE A 35 11.86 6.63 3.84
C ILE A 35 12.24 8.04 4.34
N GLY A 36 11.58 8.52 5.39
CA GLY A 36 11.88 9.81 6.01
C GLY A 36 12.29 9.65 7.46
N LYS A 37 13.49 10.13 7.82
CA LYS A 37 13.79 10.48 9.21
C LYS A 37 13.28 11.89 9.48
N PRO A 38 12.82 12.20 10.70
CA PRO A 38 12.33 13.53 11.05
C PRO A 38 13.44 14.55 10.75
N ALA A 39 13.16 15.43 9.79
CA ALA A 39 14.06 16.52 9.42
C ALA A 39 13.92 17.63 10.48
N PHE A 40 14.47 17.38 11.67
CA PHE A 40 14.87 18.37 12.67
C PHE A 40 13.96 19.62 12.75
N LYS A 41 12.63 19.43 12.85
CA LYS A 41 11.61 20.45 13.23
C LYS A 41 10.16 19.96 13.17
N GLU A 42 9.90 18.85 12.48
CA GLU A 42 8.60 18.18 12.48
C GLU A 42 8.78 16.76 12.98
N ASP A 43 8.13 16.42 14.10
CA ASP A 43 8.03 15.09 14.69
C ASP A 43 7.13 14.16 13.84
N SER A 44 7.28 14.23 12.51
CA SER A 44 6.51 13.43 11.56
C SER A 44 7.44 12.42 10.90
N GLU A 45 7.17 11.13 11.12
CA GLU A 45 7.91 10.02 10.51
C GLU A 45 7.22 9.58 9.22
N THR A 46 7.92 9.63 8.09
CA THR A 46 7.38 9.15 6.81
C THR A 46 7.81 7.71 6.55
N TRP A 47 6.83 6.85 6.32
CA TRP A 47 6.97 5.43 6.08
C TRP A 47 6.44 5.07 4.69
N SER A 48 7.04 4.06 4.08
CA SER A 48 6.56 3.41 2.85
C SER A 48 6.30 1.93 3.11
N LYS A 49 5.16 1.45 2.65
CA LYS A 49 4.78 0.04 2.62
C LYS A 49 4.61 -0.41 1.19
N GLY A 50 5.35 -1.44 0.80
CA GLY A 50 5.19 -2.13 -0.46
C GLY A 50 4.14 -3.22 -0.34
N PHE A 51 3.22 -3.25 -1.28
CA PHE A 51 2.20 -4.28 -1.45
C PHE A 51 2.42 -4.98 -2.79
N LYS A 52 2.30 -6.31 -2.82
CA LYS A 52 2.29 -7.07 -4.06
C LYS A 52 0.95 -7.75 -4.31
N ALA A 53 0.62 -7.92 -5.58
CA ALA A 53 -0.36 -8.89 -6.02
C ALA A 53 0.21 -9.79 -7.11
N GLU A 54 -0.15 -11.06 -7.06
CA GLU A 54 0.15 -12.03 -8.10
C GLU A 54 -0.93 -11.97 -9.18
N THR A 55 -0.50 -11.88 -10.44
CA THR A 55 -1.36 -11.97 -11.62
C THR A 55 -0.84 -13.06 -12.55
N THR A 56 -1.66 -13.45 -13.51
CA THR A 56 -1.29 -14.44 -14.53
C THR A 56 -0.04 -14.05 -15.34
N LEU A 57 0.27 -12.75 -15.47
CA LEU A 57 1.45 -12.27 -16.21
C LEU A 57 2.65 -11.96 -15.32
N GLY A 58 2.47 -11.88 -14.01
CA GLY A 58 3.55 -11.55 -13.08
C GLY A 58 3.08 -10.79 -11.84
N LEU A 59 4.02 -10.15 -11.17
CA LEU A 59 3.80 -9.44 -9.92
C LEU A 59 3.52 -7.96 -10.17
N LEU A 60 2.41 -7.47 -9.63
CA LEU A 60 2.16 -6.05 -9.46
C LEU A 60 2.69 -5.61 -8.10
N VAL A 61 3.36 -4.47 -8.06
CA VAL A 61 3.89 -3.89 -6.82
C VAL A 61 3.38 -2.46 -6.69
N TRP A 62 2.74 -2.17 -5.56
CA TRP A 62 2.32 -0.84 -5.17
C TRP A 62 3.15 -0.36 -3.99
N GLU A 63 3.52 0.91 -4.00
CA GLU A 63 4.16 1.58 -2.89
C GLU A 63 3.17 2.56 -2.27
N VAL A 64 3.00 2.43 -0.97
CA VAL A 64 2.04 3.19 -0.18
C VAL A 64 2.81 3.98 0.86
N THR A 65 2.80 5.29 0.73
CA THR A 65 3.48 6.22 1.63
C THR A 65 2.49 6.77 2.64
N PHE A 66 2.91 6.81 3.90
CA PHE A 66 2.13 7.37 5.00
C PHE A 66 3.03 8.10 5.98
N SER A 67 2.47 9.10 6.64
CA SER A 67 3.12 9.85 7.70
C SER A 67 2.53 9.46 9.05
N LEU A 68 3.38 9.41 10.06
CA LEU A 68 3.01 9.21 11.45
C LEU A 68 3.41 10.46 12.23
N ASP A 69 2.44 11.14 12.84
CA ASP A 69 2.65 12.29 13.70
C ASP A 69 1.93 12.11 15.05
N GLN A 70 2.06 13.10 15.94
CA GLN A 70 1.44 13.04 17.28
C GLN A 70 -0.10 13.02 17.24
N SER A 71 -0.72 13.46 16.14
CA SER A 71 -2.17 13.46 15.93
C SER A 71 -2.69 12.14 15.36
N GLY A 72 -1.82 11.30 14.77
CA GLY A 72 -2.21 10.02 14.18
C GLY A 72 -1.35 9.59 13.00
N ALA A 73 -1.91 8.73 12.16
CA ALA A 73 -1.33 8.34 10.88
C ALA A 73 -2.17 8.87 9.73
N ASP A 74 -1.52 9.45 8.73
CA ASP A 74 -2.18 9.93 7.52
C ASP A 74 -1.63 9.23 6.28
N LEU A 75 -2.54 8.84 5.39
CA LEU A 75 -2.19 8.16 4.15
C LEU A 75 -1.86 9.21 3.09
N GLU A 76 -0.57 9.42 2.83
CA GLU A 76 -0.14 10.45 1.89
C GLU A 76 -0.38 10.05 0.43
N ASN A 77 0.07 8.85 0.04
CA ASN A 77 -0.01 8.44 -1.36
C ASN A 77 0.04 6.93 -1.55
N SER A 78 -0.54 6.45 -2.65
CA SER A 78 -0.36 5.08 -3.12
C SER A 78 -0.13 5.10 -4.62
N CYS A 79 1.02 4.58 -5.07
CA CYS A 79 1.37 4.56 -6.47
C CYS A 79 1.79 3.14 -6.91
N LEU A 80 1.59 2.85 -8.19
CA LEU A 80 2.05 1.60 -8.80
C LEU A 80 3.55 1.71 -9.08
N ALA A 81 4.35 0.98 -8.32
CA ALA A 81 5.80 0.98 -8.42
C ALA A 81 6.29 0.09 -9.56
N SER A 82 5.62 -1.04 -9.78
CA SER A 82 5.99 -1.99 -10.82
C SER A 82 4.78 -2.78 -11.32
N ALA A 83 4.73 -3.00 -12.63
CA ALA A 83 3.75 -3.85 -13.27
C ALA A 83 4.40 -4.69 -14.37
N PRO A 84 3.95 -5.94 -14.56
CA PRO A 84 4.44 -6.79 -15.63
C PRO A 84 3.93 -6.29 -16.99
N GLU A 85 4.72 -6.56 -18.04
CA GLU A 85 4.35 -6.17 -19.41
C GLU A 85 3.02 -6.82 -19.82
N GLY A 86 2.14 -6.04 -20.44
CA GLY A 86 0.81 -6.50 -20.85
C GLY A 86 -0.27 -6.43 -19.75
N VAL A 87 0.06 -5.91 -18.56
CA VAL A 87 -0.91 -5.56 -17.51
C VAL A 87 -1.11 -4.06 -17.45
N GLU A 88 -2.35 -3.62 -17.66
CA GLU A 88 -2.76 -2.23 -17.51
C GLU A 88 -3.63 -2.09 -16.26
N VAL A 89 -3.21 -1.29 -15.29
CA VAL A 89 -4.01 -1.05 -14.08
C VAL A 89 -5.10 -0.03 -14.41
N VAL A 90 -6.35 -0.49 -14.46
CA VAL A 90 -7.52 0.35 -14.73
C VAL A 90 -7.97 1.06 -13.46
N GLU A 91 -7.96 0.34 -12.34
CA GLU A 91 -8.27 0.88 -11.02
C GLU A 91 -7.28 0.31 -10.01
N GLY A 92 -6.57 1.20 -9.30
CA GLY A 92 -5.63 0.80 -8.27
C GLY A 92 -6.33 0.29 -7.00
N PRO A 93 -5.62 -0.46 -6.15
CA PRO A 93 -6.12 -0.83 -4.84
C PRO A 93 -6.33 0.41 -3.96
N LYS A 94 -7.31 0.33 -3.06
CA LYS A 94 -7.53 1.35 -2.03
C LYS A 94 -6.99 0.87 -0.70
N PHE A 95 -6.26 1.75 -0.06
CA PHE A 95 -5.63 1.53 1.22
C PHE A 95 -6.25 2.44 2.26
N GLU A 96 -6.35 1.95 3.49
CA GLU A 96 -6.82 2.71 4.64
C GLU A 96 -5.89 2.45 5.82
N LEU A 97 -5.50 3.51 6.53
CA LEU A 97 -4.74 3.40 7.76
C LEU A 97 -5.70 3.10 8.90
N VAL A 98 -5.45 1.98 9.57
CA VAL A 98 -6.23 1.54 10.72
C VAL A 98 -5.30 1.47 11.92
N GLU A 99 -5.70 2.13 12.99
CA GLU A 99 -5.03 2.03 14.28
C GLU A 99 -5.23 0.60 14.81
N CYS A 100 -4.12 -0.07 15.11
CA CYS A 100 -4.14 -1.35 15.78
C CYS A 100 -3.71 -1.12 17.22
N GLU A 101 -4.67 -1.28 18.14
CA GLU A 101 -4.36 -1.34 19.56
C GLU A 101 -3.41 -2.53 19.78
N SER A 102 -2.19 -2.23 20.20
CA SER A 102 -1.34 -3.26 20.78
C SER A 102 -1.94 -3.57 22.14
N ASP A 103 -2.65 -4.70 22.23
CA ASP A 103 -3.13 -5.26 23.49
C ASP A 103 -1.92 -5.39 24.43
N ASN A 104 -1.78 -4.43 25.35
CA ASN A 104 -0.86 -4.55 26.48
C ASN A 104 -1.57 -5.47 27.49
N GLY A 105 -1.36 -6.77 27.31
CA GLY A 105 -1.63 -7.78 28.33
C GLY A 105 -0.63 -7.70 29.49
#